data_AF-A0A7Y5K9L2-F1
#
_entry.id   AF-A0A7Y5K9L2-F1
#
_cell.length_a   1.000
_cell.length_b   1.000
_cell.length_c   1.000
_cell.angle_alpha   90.00
_cell.angle_beta   90.00
_cell.angle_gamma   90.00
#
_symmetry.space_group_name_H-M   'P 1'
#
loop_
_entity.id
_entity.type
_entity.pdbx_description
1 polymer ?
#
loop_
_entity_poly.entity_id
_entity_poly.type
_entity_poly.pdbx_seq_one_letter_code
_entity_poly.pdbx_strand_id
1 'polypeptide(L)'
;MKVVILAGASGARLLPLTQVVPKPLLPIANTPLAIHLVQHLKRSGFTDLIFCLDRENTALMEVLGNGDPWEVVIRYALEDRPSGSAGALNQLASLLANEPFIVMGCNVLFNFNLHDLVKQHVRSHADATVLVSKLPPVYDFGRSEVVEVSENGNMARINRGDGVIQSSRLFPLGIYCFQPSVFQHYRQGESFLDIKEQLLPRLLEAGLKVNAQQLAGDWQNLFNLEDYMKMNEGALSGRFGNITYQRQISPNVWVGRNVHISSRVNFIPPVVIGDNTVIDDDVQIIGPVAIGADCFVGKGAVLRECTVWNRSQVAEASWIERSVVTRDSKVGPRQHLQNTVVMKEGLQPATINLLEKNYNITTIASSNSTPVLHGQHRRRVYDFCKRGIDLAFSSMLLALFLPVMSVIACAIKADSPGPVFFRQRRCGLRGREFFMFKFRSMAQDAAERQHELKHLNQVDGPIFKIENDPRMTRVGKILRKYSLDEIPQLFNILLGEMSFVGPRPLARKELKFEPSWSETRLQVKPGLTGLWQVSGRSDSSFRDWVALDKYYAMHQSLMLDLKILFKTPFNVLLGAGAY
;
A
#
# COMPACT_ATOMS: atom_id res chain seq x y z
N MET A 1 7.78 -24.48 -15.97
CA MET A 1 7.25 -23.81 -14.77
C MET A 1 7.16 -22.32 -14.99
N LYS A 2 5.95 -21.78 -14.85
CA LYS A 2 5.63 -20.35 -14.99
C LYS A 2 5.78 -19.62 -13.67
N VAL A 3 6.22 -18.36 -13.74
CA VAL A 3 6.27 -17.45 -12.59
C VAL A 3 5.35 -16.26 -12.84
N VAL A 4 4.32 -16.13 -11.99
CA VAL A 4 3.38 -15.02 -12.02
C VAL A 4 3.85 -13.93 -11.04
N ILE A 5 3.98 -12.71 -11.55
CA ILE A 5 4.51 -11.55 -10.84
C ILE A 5 3.40 -10.52 -10.68
N LEU A 6 2.95 -10.33 -9.45
CA LEU A 6 1.92 -9.36 -9.09
C LEU A 6 2.56 -7.97 -8.95
N ALA A 7 2.32 -7.10 -9.93
CA ALA A 7 2.93 -5.78 -10.05
C ALA A 7 1.91 -4.61 -10.02
N GLY A 8 0.62 -4.88 -9.78
CA GLY A 8 -0.46 -3.88 -9.70
C GLY A 8 -0.61 -3.12 -8.36
N ALA A 9 0.30 -3.31 -7.39
CA ALA A 9 0.18 -2.63 -6.09
C ALA A 9 0.50 -1.13 -6.18
N SER A 10 -0.35 -0.26 -5.61
CA SER A 10 -0.22 1.21 -5.69
C SER A 10 1.02 1.78 -5.00
N GLY A 11 1.59 1.06 -4.03
CA GLY A 11 2.78 1.52 -3.28
C GLY A 11 2.54 2.78 -2.45
N ALA A 12 1.34 2.96 -1.89
CA ALA A 12 0.96 4.16 -1.15
C ALA A 12 1.84 4.46 0.08
N ARG A 13 2.43 3.43 0.71
CA ARG A 13 3.41 3.59 1.82
C ARG A 13 4.79 4.10 1.38
N LEU A 14 5.05 4.15 0.08
CA LEU A 14 6.29 4.65 -0.52
C LEU A 14 6.14 6.07 -1.08
N LEU A 15 4.99 6.71 -0.86
CA LEU A 15 4.84 8.13 -1.19
C LEU A 15 5.92 8.95 -0.45
N PRO A 16 6.53 9.97 -1.10
CA PRO A 16 6.19 10.47 -2.43
C PRO A 16 6.91 9.77 -3.60
N LEU A 17 7.78 8.77 -3.38
CA LEU A 17 8.55 8.14 -4.46
C LEU A 17 7.65 7.56 -5.56
N THR A 18 6.56 6.91 -5.16
CA THR A 18 5.57 6.31 -6.07
C THR A 18 4.71 7.33 -6.82
N GLN A 19 4.86 8.63 -6.55
CA GLN A 19 4.31 9.70 -7.38
C GLN A 19 5.19 10.01 -8.60
N VAL A 20 6.50 9.71 -8.52
CA VAL A 20 7.44 9.97 -9.62
C VAL A 20 7.53 8.76 -10.53
N VAL A 21 7.61 7.56 -9.96
CA VAL A 21 7.82 6.32 -10.68
C VAL A 21 7.04 5.19 -10.00
N PRO A 22 6.34 4.30 -10.74
CA PRO A 22 5.67 3.15 -10.16
C PRO A 22 6.60 2.27 -9.31
N LYS A 23 6.04 1.60 -8.28
CA LYS A 23 6.82 0.74 -7.36
C LYS A 23 7.74 -0.28 -8.06
N PRO A 24 7.30 -1.05 -9.08
CA PRO A 24 8.17 -1.97 -9.81
C PRO A 24 9.36 -1.32 -10.52
N LEU A 25 9.27 -0.01 -10.81
CA LEU A 25 10.27 0.76 -11.54
C LEU A 25 11.14 1.63 -10.63
N LEU A 26 10.96 1.56 -9.30
CA LEU A 26 11.83 2.25 -8.36
C LEU A 26 13.29 1.79 -8.57
N PRO A 27 14.25 2.74 -8.70
CA PRO A 27 15.64 2.39 -8.92
C PRO A 27 16.27 1.88 -7.62
N ILE A 28 16.77 0.65 -7.67
CA ILE A 28 17.59 0.05 -6.61
C ILE A 28 19.00 -0.07 -7.17
N ALA A 29 19.95 0.68 -6.62
CA ALA A 29 21.31 0.79 -7.15
C ALA A 29 21.32 1.10 -8.67
N ASN A 30 20.59 2.15 -9.06
CA ASN A 30 20.38 2.59 -10.45
C ASN A 30 19.66 1.61 -11.39
N THR A 31 19.23 0.45 -10.91
CA THR A 31 18.50 -0.54 -11.72
C THR A 31 17.06 -0.68 -11.23
N PRO A 32 16.04 -0.60 -12.11
CA PRO A 32 14.65 -0.83 -11.73
C PRO A 32 14.45 -2.15 -10.96
N LEU A 33 13.64 -2.13 -9.89
CA LEU A 33 13.33 -3.30 -9.07
C LEU A 33 12.85 -4.51 -9.89
N ALA A 34 11.99 -4.30 -10.88
CA ALA A 34 11.51 -5.37 -11.74
C ALA A 34 12.62 -6.00 -12.59
N ILE A 35 13.62 -5.23 -13.02
CA ILE A 35 14.76 -5.75 -13.78
C ILE A 35 15.64 -6.63 -12.89
N HIS A 36 15.88 -6.22 -11.64
CA HIS A 36 16.56 -7.08 -10.65
C HIS A 36 15.86 -8.43 -10.51
N LEU A 37 14.53 -8.42 -10.43
CA LEU A 37 13.74 -9.64 -10.31
C LEU A 37 13.84 -10.52 -11.57
N VAL A 38 13.70 -9.94 -12.77
CA VAL A 38 13.83 -10.67 -14.03
C VAL A 38 15.20 -11.33 -14.15
N GLN A 39 16.28 -10.58 -13.89
CA GLN A 39 17.65 -11.11 -13.93
C GLN A 39 17.86 -12.21 -12.89
N HIS A 40 17.30 -12.05 -11.68
CA HIS A 40 17.39 -13.06 -10.65
C HIS A 40 16.67 -14.36 -11.04
N LEU A 41 15.45 -14.25 -11.59
CA LEU A 41 14.67 -15.40 -12.05
C LEU A 41 15.36 -16.12 -13.21
N LYS A 42 15.91 -15.38 -14.19
CA LYS A 42 16.71 -15.93 -15.28
C LYS A 42 17.92 -16.71 -14.78
N ARG A 43 18.71 -16.12 -13.86
CA ARG A 43 19.87 -16.81 -13.24
C ARG A 43 19.46 -18.09 -12.50
N SER A 44 18.24 -18.12 -11.99
CA SER A 44 17.65 -19.27 -11.33
C SER A 44 16.93 -20.23 -12.30
N GLY A 45 17.04 -20.06 -13.62
CA GLY A 45 16.47 -20.96 -14.62
C GLY A 45 14.97 -20.75 -14.93
N PHE A 46 14.34 -19.72 -14.36
CA PHE A 46 12.93 -19.38 -14.66
C PHE A 46 12.86 -18.39 -15.81
N THR A 47 12.30 -18.81 -16.94
CA THR A 47 12.28 -18.02 -18.19
C THR A 47 10.88 -17.69 -18.69
N ASP A 48 9.80 -18.28 -18.16
CA ASP A 48 8.41 -17.98 -18.56
C ASP A 48 7.73 -17.15 -17.45
N LEU A 49 7.68 -15.82 -17.67
CA LEU A 49 7.28 -14.83 -16.69
C LEU A 49 5.96 -14.16 -17.11
N ILE A 50 5.03 -14.02 -16.18
CA ILE A 50 3.73 -13.37 -16.42
C ILE A 50 3.57 -12.22 -15.43
N PHE A 51 3.51 -10.97 -15.90
CA PHE A 51 3.27 -9.80 -15.06
C PHE A 51 1.79 -9.43 -15.05
N CYS A 52 1.19 -9.38 -13.86
CA CYS A 52 -0.16 -8.85 -13.66
C CYS A 52 -0.09 -7.36 -13.34
N LEU A 53 -0.70 -6.53 -14.19
CA LEU A 53 -0.63 -5.07 -14.13
C LEU A 53 -2.03 -4.45 -14.15
N ASP A 54 -2.13 -3.28 -13.53
CA ASP A 54 -3.27 -2.38 -13.74
C ASP A 54 -3.16 -1.79 -15.16
N ARG A 55 -4.26 -1.79 -15.93
CA ARG A 55 -4.28 -1.26 -17.30
C ARG A 55 -3.81 0.20 -17.38
N GLU A 56 -4.02 0.98 -16.33
CA GLU A 56 -3.58 2.39 -16.28
C GLU A 56 -2.05 2.53 -16.11
N ASN A 57 -1.32 1.45 -15.82
CA ASN A 57 0.11 1.47 -15.50
C ASN A 57 0.94 0.62 -16.46
N THR A 58 1.07 1.09 -17.71
CA THR A 58 1.81 0.40 -18.78
C THR A 58 3.30 0.73 -18.81
N ALA A 59 3.79 1.65 -17.97
CA ALA A 59 5.20 2.05 -17.96
C ALA A 59 6.16 0.87 -17.75
N LEU A 60 5.73 -0.16 -17.01
CA LEU A 60 6.54 -1.37 -16.84
C LEU A 60 6.71 -2.15 -18.16
N MET A 61 5.68 -2.18 -19.00
CA MET A 61 5.72 -2.88 -20.29
C MET A 61 6.72 -2.22 -21.24
N GLU A 62 6.82 -0.89 -21.21
CA GLU A 62 7.80 -0.14 -22.02
C GLU A 62 9.23 -0.46 -21.60
N VAL A 63 9.47 -0.68 -20.31
CA VAL A 63 10.81 -0.96 -19.76
C VAL A 63 11.21 -2.43 -19.97
N LEU A 64 10.28 -3.37 -19.77
CA LEU A 64 10.60 -4.80 -19.83
C LEU A 64 10.40 -5.41 -21.22
N GLY A 65 9.57 -4.81 -22.09
CA GLY A 65 9.27 -5.34 -23.41
C GLY A 65 8.75 -6.77 -23.34
N ASN A 66 9.22 -7.64 -24.25
CA ASN A 66 8.93 -9.07 -24.25
C ASN A 66 9.95 -9.92 -23.45
N GLY A 67 10.98 -9.28 -22.87
CA GLY A 67 12.03 -9.96 -22.11
C GLY A 67 13.28 -10.38 -22.90
N ASP A 68 13.33 -10.11 -24.21
CA ASP A 68 14.46 -10.50 -25.08
C ASP A 68 15.86 -10.12 -24.53
N PRO A 69 16.09 -8.91 -23.96
CA PRO A 69 17.40 -8.53 -23.45
C PRO A 69 17.93 -9.41 -22.30
N TRP A 70 17.04 -10.16 -21.64
CA TRP A 70 17.39 -11.07 -20.54
C TRP A 70 17.15 -12.54 -20.90
N GLU A 71 16.86 -12.83 -22.18
CA GLU A 71 16.56 -14.19 -22.67
C GLU A 71 15.48 -14.89 -21.84
N VAL A 72 14.40 -14.16 -21.56
CA VAL A 72 13.18 -14.66 -20.92
C VAL A 72 11.98 -14.28 -21.77
N VAL A 73 10.88 -15.02 -21.62
CA VAL A 73 9.59 -14.70 -22.20
C VAL A 73 8.75 -13.97 -21.16
N ILE A 74 8.37 -12.73 -21.46
CA ILE A 74 7.50 -11.93 -20.60
C ILE A 74 6.12 -11.78 -21.25
N ARG A 75 5.07 -12.15 -20.52
CA ARG A 75 3.66 -11.94 -20.88
C ARG A 75 3.02 -10.98 -19.90
N TYR A 76 2.00 -10.25 -20.34
CA TYR A 76 1.28 -9.29 -19.51
C TYR A 76 -0.20 -9.66 -19.38
N ALA A 77 -0.70 -9.64 -18.15
CA ALA A 77 -2.12 -9.75 -17.83
C ALA A 77 -2.60 -8.39 -17.31
N LEU A 78 -3.43 -7.71 -18.10
CA LEU A 78 -3.93 -6.36 -17.78
C LEU A 78 -5.29 -6.43 -17.12
N GLU A 79 -5.41 -5.79 -15.97
CA GLU A 79 -6.67 -5.69 -15.22
C GLU A 79 -7.31 -4.31 -15.40
N ASP A 80 -8.58 -4.27 -15.82
CA ASP A 80 -9.33 -3.01 -15.99
C ASP A 80 -9.72 -2.34 -14.66
N ARG A 81 -9.82 -3.15 -13.60
CA ARG A 81 -10.11 -2.73 -12.22
C ARG A 81 -9.35 -3.68 -11.27
N PRO A 82 -9.15 -3.36 -9.99
CA PRO A 82 -8.40 -4.26 -9.08
C PRO A 82 -9.21 -5.52 -8.70
N SER A 83 -8.85 -6.73 -9.15
CA SER A 83 -9.54 -7.98 -8.75
C SER A 83 -8.92 -8.71 -7.56
N GLY A 84 -7.89 -8.12 -6.94
CA GLY A 84 -7.17 -8.71 -5.81
C GLY A 84 -6.04 -9.65 -6.27
N SER A 85 -5.12 -9.95 -5.36
CA SER A 85 -3.89 -10.70 -5.68
C SER A 85 -4.15 -12.11 -6.21
N ALA A 86 -5.20 -12.79 -5.73
CA ALA A 86 -5.63 -14.09 -6.24
C ALA A 86 -6.60 -13.95 -7.43
N GLY A 87 -7.42 -12.89 -7.47
CA GLY A 87 -8.30 -12.62 -8.61
C GLY A 87 -7.53 -12.42 -9.92
N ALA A 88 -6.35 -11.78 -9.85
CA ALA A 88 -5.44 -11.66 -10.98
C ALA A 88 -5.01 -13.03 -11.55
N LEU A 89 -4.91 -14.06 -10.71
CA LEU A 89 -4.56 -15.42 -11.13
C LEU A 89 -5.71 -16.12 -11.86
N ASN A 90 -6.97 -15.80 -11.53
CA ASN A 90 -8.14 -16.45 -12.13
C ASN A 90 -8.19 -16.25 -13.65
N GLN A 91 -7.79 -15.06 -14.10
CA GLN A 91 -7.72 -14.72 -15.53
C GLN A 91 -6.65 -15.55 -16.27
N LEU A 92 -5.70 -16.10 -15.52
CA LEU A 92 -4.60 -16.93 -16.02
C LEU A 92 -4.86 -18.43 -15.85
N ALA A 93 -6.04 -18.84 -15.37
CA ALA A 93 -6.34 -20.24 -15.03
C ALA A 93 -6.06 -21.20 -16.20
N SER A 94 -6.45 -20.84 -17.43
CA SER A 94 -6.18 -21.64 -18.63
C SER A 94 -4.68 -21.76 -18.95
N LEU A 95 -3.91 -20.70 -18.71
CA LEU A 95 -2.46 -20.68 -18.95
C LEU A 95 -1.67 -21.45 -17.87
N LEU A 96 -2.23 -21.52 -16.67
CA LEU A 96 -1.65 -22.12 -15.47
C LEU A 96 -2.19 -23.53 -15.17
N ALA A 97 -3.03 -24.11 -16.05
CA ALA A 97 -3.75 -25.35 -15.78
C ALA A 97 -2.88 -26.62 -15.71
N ASN A 98 -1.69 -26.62 -16.32
CA ASN A 98 -0.99 -27.86 -16.67
C ASN A 98 0.14 -28.26 -15.69
N GLU A 99 0.71 -27.31 -14.95
CA GLU A 99 1.85 -27.55 -14.07
C GLU A 99 1.79 -26.64 -12.84
N PRO A 100 2.46 -26.99 -11.73
CA PRO A 100 2.62 -26.07 -10.61
C PRO A 100 3.27 -24.77 -11.07
N PHE A 101 2.91 -23.67 -10.42
CA PHE A 101 3.39 -22.33 -10.76
C PHE A 101 3.77 -21.55 -9.52
N ILE A 102 4.69 -20.60 -9.68
CA ILE A 102 5.11 -19.69 -8.61
C ILE A 102 4.31 -18.40 -8.75
N VAL A 103 3.87 -17.84 -7.64
CA VAL A 103 3.27 -16.50 -7.57
C VAL A 103 4.09 -15.65 -6.62
N MET A 104 4.44 -14.43 -7.02
CA MET A 104 5.18 -13.52 -6.16
C MET A 104 4.85 -12.05 -6.41
N GLY A 105 5.05 -11.21 -5.41
CA GLY A 105 4.97 -9.75 -5.58
C GLY A 105 6.24 -9.15 -6.19
N CYS A 106 6.09 -8.10 -7.00
CA CYS A 106 7.22 -7.29 -7.49
C CYS A 106 7.69 -6.28 -6.41
N ASN A 107 8.07 -6.80 -5.25
CA ASN A 107 8.44 -5.99 -4.08
C ASN A 107 9.52 -6.64 -3.20
N VAL A 108 10.19 -7.68 -3.68
CA VAL A 108 11.15 -8.45 -2.89
C VAL A 108 12.43 -8.65 -3.68
N LEU A 109 13.56 -8.51 -3.00
CA LEU A 109 14.89 -8.95 -3.46
C LEU A 109 15.36 -10.07 -2.55
N PHE A 110 16.05 -11.06 -3.11
CA PHE A 110 16.50 -12.25 -2.38
C PHE A 110 17.68 -12.93 -3.07
N ASN A 111 18.35 -13.84 -2.36
CA ASN A 111 19.42 -14.70 -2.89
C ASN A 111 19.19 -16.21 -2.70
N PHE A 112 18.03 -16.62 -2.16
CA PHE A 112 17.71 -18.04 -1.99
C PHE A 112 17.31 -18.73 -3.31
N ASN A 113 17.46 -20.06 -3.36
CA ASN A 113 17.13 -20.87 -4.53
C ASN A 113 15.63 -21.25 -4.57
N LEU A 114 14.88 -20.68 -5.52
CA LEU A 114 13.46 -20.99 -5.70
C LEU A 114 13.18 -22.43 -6.16
N HIS A 115 14.15 -23.15 -6.73
CA HIS A 115 13.95 -24.57 -7.03
C HIS A 115 13.73 -25.41 -5.78
N ASP A 116 14.26 -25.00 -4.62
CA ASP A 116 14.07 -25.74 -3.38
C ASP A 116 12.65 -25.56 -2.82
N LEU A 117 12.01 -24.41 -3.07
CA LEU A 117 10.58 -24.21 -2.83
C LEU A 117 9.75 -25.20 -3.66
N VAL A 118 10.05 -25.30 -4.95
CA VAL A 118 9.34 -26.18 -5.89
C VAL A 118 9.54 -27.66 -5.54
N LYS A 119 10.78 -28.08 -5.28
CA LYS A 119 11.09 -29.47 -4.94
C LYS A 119 10.34 -29.92 -3.69
N GLN A 120 10.32 -29.09 -2.65
CA GLN A 120 9.60 -29.41 -1.43
C GLN A 120 8.08 -29.38 -1.64
N HIS A 121 7.56 -28.40 -2.39
CA HIS A 121 6.13 -28.35 -2.77
C HIS A 121 5.68 -29.66 -3.43
N VAL A 122 6.41 -30.12 -4.45
CA VAL A 122 6.12 -31.37 -5.18
C VAL A 122 6.30 -32.59 -4.28
N ARG A 123 7.43 -32.72 -3.55
CA ARG A 123 7.71 -33.86 -2.67
C ARG A 123 6.67 -34.03 -1.58
N SER A 124 6.13 -32.92 -1.08
CA SER A 124 5.14 -32.93 -0.02
C SER A 124 3.70 -33.15 -0.50
N HIS A 125 3.47 -33.16 -1.82
CA HIS A 125 2.12 -33.17 -2.41
C HIS A 125 1.22 -32.07 -1.84
N ALA A 126 1.77 -30.87 -1.65
CA ALA A 126 1.00 -29.74 -1.14
C ALA A 126 0.20 -29.07 -2.27
N ASP A 127 -1.01 -28.61 -1.96
CA ASP A 127 -1.84 -27.80 -2.86
C ASP A 127 -1.32 -26.35 -2.94
N ALA A 128 -0.78 -25.86 -1.82
CA ALA A 128 -0.13 -24.57 -1.73
C ALA A 128 1.12 -24.64 -0.83
N THR A 129 2.13 -23.85 -1.13
CA THR A 129 3.29 -23.66 -0.25
C THR A 129 3.61 -22.19 -0.15
N VAL A 130 3.69 -21.70 1.08
CA VAL A 130 3.97 -20.30 1.40
C VAL A 130 5.41 -20.18 1.87
N LEU A 131 6.17 -19.32 1.20
CA LEU A 131 7.53 -19.03 1.63
C LEU A 131 7.49 -18.06 2.82
N VAL A 132 8.16 -18.44 3.89
CA VAL A 132 8.20 -17.70 5.16
C VAL A 132 9.64 -17.55 5.67
N SER A 133 9.85 -16.56 6.54
CA SER A 133 11.14 -16.33 7.22
C SER A 133 10.91 -16.01 8.69
N LYS A 134 11.86 -16.34 9.57
CA LYS A 134 11.88 -15.76 10.92
C LYS A 134 12.02 -14.24 10.81
N LEU A 135 11.26 -13.51 11.64
CA LEU A 135 11.38 -12.05 11.73
C LEU A 135 12.69 -11.68 12.43
N PRO A 136 13.51 -10.77 11.88
CA PRO A 136 14.61 -10.19 12.63
C PRO A 136 14.07 -9.39 13.84
N PRO A 137 14.74 -9.41 15.00
CA PRO A 137 14.24 -8.81 16.24
C PRO A 137 14.05 -7.27 16.18
N VAL A 138 14.57 -6.62 15.15
CA VAL A 138 14.58 -5.14 14.99
C VAL A 138 13.32 -4.62 14.26
N TYR A 139 12.47 -5.48 13.72
CA TYR A 139 11.23 -5.07 13.06
C TYR A 139 10.08 -4.94 14.08
N ASP A 140 9.90 -3.75 14.64
CA ASP A 140 8.66 -3.39 15.35
C ASP A 140 7.57 -3.01 14.33
N PHE A 141 6.94 -4.04 13.77
CA PHE A 141 5.64 -3.85 13.16
C PHE A 141 4.59 -4.28 14.19
N GLY A 142 4.02 -3.32 14.90
CA GLY A 142 2.78 -3.52 15.68
C GLY A 142 1.55 -3.93 14.85
N ARG A 143 1.74 -4.46 13.62
CA ARG A 143 0.72 -4.76 12.59
C ARG A 143 1.15 -5.86 11.57
N SER A 144 2.12 -6.72 11.88
CA SER A 144 2.62 -7.72 10.91
C SER A 144 1.75 -8.97 10.75
N GLU A 145 1.78 -9.52 9.53
CA GLU A 145 1.29 -10.85 9.18
C GLU A 145 2.19 -11.93 9.78
N VAL A 146 1.58 -12.95 10.37
CA VAL A 146 2.23 -14.07 11.04
C VAL A 146 1.62 -15.36 10.49
N VAL A 147 2.49 -16.29 10.14
CA VAL A 147 2.14 -17.67 9.81
C VAL A 147 2.37 -18.53 11.03
N GLU A 148 1.33 -19.22 11.47
CA GLU A 148 1.37 -20.27 12.48
C GLU A 148 1.53 -21.61 11.78
N VAL A 149 2.47 -22.43 12.27
CA VAL A 149 2.83 -23.72 11.68
C VAL A 149 2.53 -24.81 12.70
N SER A 150 1.94 -25.92 12.26
CA SER A 150 1.72 -27.11 13.09
C SER A 150 3.01 -27.87 13.35
N GLU A 151 2.99 -28.82 14.29
CA GLU A 151 4.16 -29.67 14.61
C GLU A 151 4.73 -30.41 13.38
N ASN A 152 3.89 -30.66 12.37
CA ASN A 152 4.25 -31.36 11.13
C ASN A 152 4.82 -30.42 10.04
N GLY A 153 5.00 -29.13 10.31
CA GLY A 153 5.53 -28.15 9.34
C GLY A 153 4.50 -27.59 8.36
N ASN A 154 3.23 -27.98 8.47
CA ASN A 154 2.14 -27.43 7.66
C ASN A 154 1.68 -26.08 8.21
N MET A 155 1.23 -25.17 7.34
CA MET A 155 0.57 -23.95 7.79
C MET A 155 -0.73 -24.31 8.51
N ALA A 156 -0.88 -23.88 9.76
CA ALA A 156 -2.11 -23.99 10.52
C ALA A 156 -3.00 -22.76 10.30
N ARG A 157 -2.39 -21.56 10.26
CA ARG A 157 -3.11 -20.29 10.15
C ARG A 157 -2.22 -19.17 9.63
N ILE A 158 -2.82 -18.16 8.99
CA ILE A 158 -2.20 -16.88 8.68
C ILE A 158 -3.02 -15.74 9.33
N ASN A 159 -2.38 -14.89 10.13
CA ASN A 159 -3.02 -13.85 10.92
C ASN A 159 -2.28 -12.51 10.81
N ARG A 160 -2.99 -11.38 10.71
CA ARG A 160 -2.44 -10.06 11.08
C ARG A 160 -2.59 -9.87 12.58
N GLY A 161 -1.47 -9.93 13.30
CA GLY A 161 -1.44 -10.03 14.77
C GLY A 161 -1.91 -8.75 15.47
N ASP A 162 -3.01 -8.86 16.19
CA ASP A 162 -3.29 -8.05 17.37
C ASP A 162 -3.02 -8.98 18.58
N GLY A 163 -1.94 -8.74 19.34
CA GLY A 163 -1.76 -9.29 20.70
C GLY A 163 -1.31 -10.75 20.93
N VAL A 164 -0.70 -11.47 19.97
CA VAL A 164 -0.29 -12.89 20.15
C VAL A 164 1.20 -13.03 20.54
N ILE A 165 1.58 -14.10 21.25
CA ILE A 165 2.91 -14.34 21.86
C ILE A 165 4.07 -14.36 20.82
N GLN A 166 5.28 -13.95 21.24
CA GLN A 166 6.46 -13.63 20.40
C GLN A 166 7.31 -14.84 19.92
N SER A 167 7.18 -16.04 20.50
CA SER A 167 8.23 -17.08 20.40
C SER A 167 8.22 -17.97 19.14
N SER A 168 7.20 -17.90 18.27
CA SER A 168 7.05 -18.81 17.12
C SER A 168 6.63 -18.15 15.78
N ARG A 169 6.91 -16.85 15.59
CA ARG A 169 6.38 -16.09 14.44
C ARG A 169 7.22 -16.23 13.18
N LEU A 170 6.62 -16.81 12.13
CA LEU A 170 7.15 -16.78 10.76
C LEU A 170 6.43 -15.70 9.95
N PHE A 171 7.18 -14.93 9.16
CA PHE A 171 6.68 -13.85 8.32
C PHE A 171 6.58 -14.31 6.85
N PRO A 172 5.42 -14.14 6.19
CA PRO A 172 5.26 -14.51 4.79
C PRO A 172 5.99 -13.54 3.86
N LEU A 173 6.83 -14.06 2.96
CA LEU A 173 7.61 -13.22 2.03
C LEU A 173 6.80 -12.72 0.85
N GLY A 174 5.56 -13.19 0.67
CA GLY A 174 4.76 -12.88 -0.52
C GLY A 174 5.18 -13.68 -1.74
N ILE A 175 5.77 -14.86 -1.54
CA ILE A 175 6.14 -15.84 -2.57
C ILE A 175 5.41 -17.15 -2.24
N TYR A 176 4.74 -17.70 -3.24
CA TYR A 176 3.86 -18.86 -3.14
C TYR A 176 4.15 -19.84 -4.28
N CYS A 177 3.94 -21.13 -4.03
CA CYS A 177 3.86 -22.14 -5.07
C CYS A 177 2.51 -22.85 -4.97
N PHE A 178 1.78 -22.94 -6.08
CA PHE A 178 0.42 -23.50 -6.13
C PHE A 178 0.33 -24.64 -7.13
N GLN A 179 -0.51 -25.62 -6.79
CA GLN A 179 -1.06 -26.57 -7.75
C GLN A 179 -2.19 -25.92 -8.56
N PRO A 180 -2.41 -26.33 -9.83
CA PRO A 180 -3.55 -25.86 -10.63
C PRO A 180 -4.92 -26.16 -9.99
N SER A 181 -5.02 -27.16 -9.12
CA SER A 181 -6.25 -27.49 -8.36
C SER A 181 -6.80 -26.29 -7.56
N VAL A 182 -5.95 -25.31 -7.21
CA VAL A 182 -6.35 -24.10 -6.50
C VAL A 182 -7.51 -23.35 -7.18
N PHE A 183 -7.60 -23.42 -8.51
CA PHE A 183 -8.67 -22.75 -9.28
C PHE A 183 -10.07 -23.33 -9.02
N GLN A 184 -10.17 -24.56 -8.51
CA GLN A 184 -11.46 -25.16 -8.13
C GLN A 184 -12.09 -24.48 -6.90
N HIS A 185 -11.30 -23.72 -6.15
CA HIS A 185 -11.77 -22.99 -4.95
C HIS A 185 -12.14 -21.53 -5.24
N TYR A 186 -12.13 -21.13 -6.51
CA TYR A 186 -12.62 -19.83 -6.95
C TYR A 186 -14.14 -19.89 -7.11
N ARG A 187 -14.86 -18.92 -6.54
CA ARG A 187 -16.32 -18.88 -6.62
C ARG A 187 -16.76 -18.12 -7.87
N GLN A 188 -17.75 -18.66 -8.57
CA GLN A 188 -18.33 -17.99 -9.73
C GLN A 188 -18.97 -16.65 -9.32
N GLY A 189 -18.69 -15.57 -10.05
CA GLY A 189 -19.22 -14.23 -9.78
C GLY A 189 -18.47 -13.42 -8.72
N GLU A 190 -17.41 -13.96 -8.09
CA GLU A 190 -16.60 -13.21 -7.14
C GLU A 190 -15.74 -12.15 -7.85
N SER A 191 -15.99 -10.87 -7.56
CA SER A 191 -15.31 -9.74 -8.22
C SER A 191 -13.90 -9.47 -7.70
N PHE A 192 -13.58 -9.96 -6.50
CA PHE A 192 -12.35 -9.67 -5.78
C PHE A 192 -11.90 -10.84 -4.89
N LEU A 193 -10.62 -11.23 -5.01
CA LEU A 193 -10.01 -12.27 -4.19
C LEU A 193 -8.54 -11.99 -3.86
N ASP A 194 -8.18 -11.99 -2.57
CA ASP A 194 -6.80 -11.91 -2.09
C ASP A 194 -6.22 -13.28 -1.70
N ILE A 195 -4.93 -13.51 -2.00
CA ILE A 195 -4.22 -14.75 -1.70
C ILE A 195 -4.20 -15.02 -0.18
N LYS A 196 -3.80 -14.03 0.62
CA LYS A 196 -3.50 -14.24 2.04
C LYS A 196 -4.76 -14.25 2.89
N GLU A 197 -5.69 -13.36 2.58
CA GLU A 197 -6.85 -13.08 3.43
C GLU A 197 -8.07 -13.92 3.06
N GLN A 198 -8.11 -14.48 1.83
CA GLN A 198 -9.25 -15.25 1.34
C GLN A 198 -8.84 -16.61 0.78
N LEU A 199 -7.90 -16.68 -0.18
CA LEU A 199 -7.59 -17.94 -0.85
C LEU A 199 -6.95 -18.96 0.09
N LEU A 200 -5.85 -18.63 0.76
CA LEU A 200 -5.16 -19.55 1.67
C LEU A 200 -6.07 -20.05 2.81
N PRO A 201 -6.85 -19.20 3.51
CA PRO A 201 -7.85 -19.66 4.47
C PRO A 201 -8.86 -20.64 3.87
N ARG A 202 -9.36 -20.38 2.66
CA ARG A 202 -10.31 -21.28 1.98
C ARG A 202 -9.71 -22.65 1.67
N LEU A 203 -8.45 -22.71 1.25
CA LEU A 203 -7.78 -23.99 1.01
C LEU A 203 -7.66 -24.80 2.31
N LEU A 204 -7.28 -24.13 3.41
CA LEU A 204 -7.22 -24.76 4.73
C LEU A 204 -8.60 -25.24 5.21
N GLU A 205 -9.65 -24.42 5.05
CA GLU A 205 -11.04 -24.78 5.39
C GLU A 205 -11.56 -25.96 4.56
N ALA A 206 -11.09 -26.09 3.31
CA ALA A 206 -11.40 -27.23 2.44
C ALA A 206 -10.58 -28.50 2.75
N GLY A 207 -9.71 -28.46 3.77
CA GLY A 207 -8.87 -29.60 4.16
C GLY A 207 -7.66 -29.83 3.24
N LEU A 208 -7.32 -28.86 2.39
CA LEU A 208 -6.17 -28.96 1.49
C LEU A 208 -4.85 -28.75 2.22
N LYS A 209 -3.78 -29.30 1.66
CA LYS A 209 -2.45 -29.24 2.27
C LYS A 209 -1.75 -27.93 1.90
N VAL A 210 -1.67 -27.02 2.86
CA VAL A 210 -0.90 -25.77 2.74
C VAL A 210 0.37 -25.87 3.59
N ASN A 211 1.53 -25.80 2.96
CA ASN A 211 2.81 -25.81 3.66
C ASN A 211 3.32 -24.41 3.98
N ALA A 212 4.12 -24.29 5.04
CA ALA A 212 4.98 -23.14 5.28
C ALA A 212 6.44 -23.58 5.15
N GLN A 213 7.19 -22.96 4.24
CA GLN A 213 8.58 -23.33 3.98
C GLN A 213 9.53 -22.17 4.25
N GLN A 214 10.65 -22.45 4.90
CA GLN A 214 11.76 -21.52 5.03
C GLN A 214 12.85 -21.91 4.03
N LEU A 215 13.50 -20.91 3.44
CA LEU A 215 14.69 -21.11 2.63
C LEU A 215 15.87 -20.37 3.26
N ALA A 216 17.06 -20.95 3.14
CA ALA A 216 18.29 -20.29 3.54
C ALA A 216 18.66 -19.22 2.51
N GLY A 217 18.87 -18.00 2.98
CA GLY A 217 19.26 -16.87 2.14
C GLY A 217 18.79 -15.54 2.71
N ASP A 218 19.37 -14.47 2.21
CA ASP A 218 18.97 -13.12 2.47
C ASP A 218 17.78 -12.72 1.61
N TRP A 219 16.98 -11.83 2.16
CA TRP A 219 15.88 -11.18 1.47
C TRP A 219 15.62 -9.80 2.05
N GLN A 220 14.96 -8.96 1.25
CA GLN A 220 14.42 -7.68 1.68
C GLN A 220 13.11 -7.45 0.95
N ASN A 221 12.05 -7.11 1.69
CA ASN A 221 10.78 -6.69 1.13
C ASN A 221 10.68 -5.17 1.15
N LEU A 222 10.01 -4.59 0.15
CA LEU A 222 9.80 -3.16 -0.02
C LEU A 222 8.40 -2.76 0.44
N PHE A 223 8.26 -2.29 1.68
CA PHE A 223 6.98 -1.77 2.19
C PHE A 223 7.00 -0.26 2.44
N ASN A 224 8.15 0.31 2.81
CA ASN A 224 8.30 1.72 3.18
C ASN A 224 9.66 2.28 2.72
N LEU A 225 9.93 3.55 3.01
CA LEU A 225 11.16 4.24 2.60
C LEU A 225 12.41 3.67 3.26
N GLU A 226 12.35 3.20 4.51
CA GLU A 226 13.49 2.55 5.16
C GLU A 226 13.85 1.24 4.45
N ASP A 227 12.84 0.47 4.06
CA ASP A 227 13.05 -0.74 3.25
C ASP A 227 13.67 -0.41 1.88
N TYR A 228 13.29 0.72 1.27
CA TYR A 228 13.90 1.20 0.03
C TYR A 228 15.39 1.51 0.21
N MET A 229 15.76 2.18 1.31
CA MET A 229 17.16 2.45 1.64
C MET A 229 17.95 1.16 1.88
N LYS A 230 17.39 0.24 2.68
CA LYS A 230 17.98 -1.09 2.94
C LYS A 230 18.11 -1.95 1.69
N MET A 231 17.16 -1.87 0.77
CA MET A 231 17.26 -2.54 -0.53
C MET A 231 18.44 -2.00 -1.34
N ASN A 232 18.62 -0.68 -1.38
CA ASN A 232 19.75 -0.06 -2.07
C ASN A 232 21.09 -0.47 -1.44
N GLU A 233 21.19 -0.42 -0.11
CA GLU A 233 22.36 -0.90 0.63
C GLU A 233 22.66 -2.38 0.34
N GLY A 234 21.64 -3.25 0.45
CA GLY A 234 21.77 -4.68 0.20
C GLY A 234 22.16 -4.99 -1.24
N ALA A 235 21.62 -4.26 -2.21
CA ALA A 235 22.01 -4.41 -3.61
C ALA A 235 23.47 -3.97 -3.83
N LEU A 236 23.87 -2.80 -3.31
CA LEU A 236 25.23 -2.26 -3.47
C LEU A 236 26.32 -3.09 -2.78
N SER A 237 25.96 -3.77 -1.69
CA SER A 237 26.84 -4.69 -0.98
C SER A 237 26.86 -6.11 -1.57
N GLY A 238 26.09 -6.38 -2.63
CA GLY A 238 26.02 -7.70 -3.27
C GLY A 238 25.17 -8.73 -2.51
N ARG A 239 24.41 -8.32 -1.49
CA ARG A 239 23.62 -9.21 -0.62
C ARG A 239 22.60 -10.05 -1.40
N PHE A 240 22.01 -9.50 -2.46
CA PHE A 240 21.00 -10.19 -3.29
C PHE A 240 21.58 -10.75 -4.59
N GLY A 241 22.89 -10.95 -4.63
CA GLY A 241 23.66 -11.33 -5.82
C GLY A 241 24.39 -10.15 -6.45
N ASN A 242 25.25 -10.44 -7.43
CA ASN A 242 26.10 -9.42 -8.04
C ASN A 242 25.30 -8.48 -8.93
N ILE A 243 25.44 -7.17 -8.68
CA ILE A 243 25.10 -6.13 -9.65
C ILE A 243 26.16 -6.18 -10.75
N THR A 244 25.73 -6.38 -11.99
CA THR A 244 26.64 -6.24 -13.13
C THR A 244 26.70 -4.76 -13.49
N TYR A 245 27.83 -4.11 -13.24
CA TYR A 245 28.07 -2.74 -13.62
C TYR A 245 29.26 -2.65 -14.56
N GLN A 246 29.23 -1.66 -15.46
CA GLN A 246 30.11 -1.63 -16.64
C GLN A 246 31.60 -1.56 -16.28
N ARG A 247 31.97 -0.66 -15.37
CA ARG A 247 33.36 -0.45 -14.96
C ARG A 247 33.47 -0.25 -13.46
N GLN A 248 34.48 -0.84 -12.86
CA GLN A 248 34.86 -0.61 -11.48
C GLN A 248 36.16 0.21 -11.46
N ILE A 249 36.18 1.34 -10.74
CA ILE A 249 37.36 2.22 -10.66
C ILE A 249 38.15 2.03 -9.37
N SER A 250 37.51 1.50 -8.33
CA SER A 250 38.13 1.06 -7.07
C SER A 250 37.24 0.01 -6.39
N PRO A 251 37.71 -0.70 -5.35
CA PRO A 251 36.91 -1.69 -4.64
C PRO A 251 35.53 -1.16 -4.23
N ASN A 252 34.46 -1.79 -4.75
CA ASN A 252 33.06 -1.43 -4.52
C ASN A 252 32.66 0.00 -4.97
N VAL A 253 33.36 0.56 -5.96
CA VAL A 253 32.97 1.80 -6.64
C VAL A 253 32.81 1.55 -8.15
N TRP A 254 31.57 1.61 -8.61
CA TRP A 254 31.19 1.32 -9.98
C TRP A 254 30.75 2.58 -10.72
N VAL A 255 31.15 2.70 -11.99
CA VAL A 255 30.86 3.85 -12.84
C VAL A 255 30.36 3.41 -14.22
N GLY A 256 29.45 4.21 -14.76
CA GLY A 256 28.89 4.05 -16.09
C GLY A 256 29.79 4.61 -17.19
N ARG A 257 29.21 4.80 -18.38
CA ARG A 257 29.87 5.43 -19.54
C ARG A 257 29.98 6.94 -19.36
N ASN A 258 31.05 7.53 -19.90
CA ASN A 258 31.23 8.98 -20.02
C ASN A 258 31.10 9.74 -18.69
N VAL A 259 31.45 9.10 -17.56
CA VAL A 259 31.43 9.74 -16.24
C VAL A 259 32.69 10.58 -16.06
N HIS A 260 32.53 11.83 -15.65
CA HIS A 260 33.62 12.74 -15.36
C HIS A 260 33.72 12.91 -13.84
N ILE A 261 34.84 12.50 -13.25
CA ILE A 261 35.07 12.56 -11.80
C ILE A 261 36.35 13.33 -11.56
N SER A 262 36.28 14.41 -10.78
CA SER A 262 37.49 15.12 -10.37
C SER A 262 38.44 14.21 -9.59
N SER A 263 39.75 14.40 -9.78
CA SER A 263 40.81 13.74 -9.00
C SER A 263 40.75 14.01 -7.49
N ARG A 264 39.99 15.03 -7.06
CA ARG A 264 39.82 15.45 -5.65
C ARG A 264 38.60 14.86 -4.95
N VAL A 265 37.88 13.93 -5.59
CA VAL A 265 36.71 13.28 -4.99
C VAL A 265 37.15 12.18 -4.02
N ASN A 266 36.54 12.16 -2.83
CA ASN A 266 36.75 11.10 -1.86
C ASN A 266 35.58 10.11 -1.84
N PHE A 267 35.89 8.82 -1.88
CA PHE A 267 34.91 7.73 -1.86
C PHE A 267 35.08 6.87 -0.61
N ILE A 268 33.99 6.66 0.12
CA ILE A 268 33.84 5.55 1.05
C ILE A 268 32.81 4.59 0.41
N PRO A 269 33.21 3.38 0.01
CA PRO A 269 32.30 2.44 -0.65
C PRO A 269 31.18 1.93 0.28
N PRO A 270 30.09 1.33 -0.28
CA PRO A 270 29.87 1.06 -1.70
C PRO A 270 29.20 2.23 -2.45
N VAL A 271 29.59 2.46 -3.70
CA VAL A 271 29.10 3.58 -4.53
C VAL A 271 28.84 3.13 -5.97
N VAL A 272 27.73 3.57 -6.55
CA VAL A 272 27.45 3.41 -7.99
C VAL A 272 27.13 4.76 -8.64
N ILE A 273 27.70 5.02 -9.81
CA ILE A 273 27.52 6.27 -10.58
C ILE A 273 27.08 5.95 -12.00
N GLY A 274 25.94 6.49 -12.41
CA GLY A 274 25.34 6.29 -13.73
C GLY A 274 26.03 7.03 -14.87
N ASP A 275 25.67 6.65 -16.08
CA ASP A 275 26.19 7.19 -17.34
C ASP A 275 26.10 8.72 -17.40
N ASN A 276 27.06 9.37 -18.07
CA ASN A 276 27.11 10.82 -18.33
C ASN A 276 27.06 11.74 -17.09
N THR A 277 27.40 11.21 -15.92
CA THR A 277 27.39 11.99 -14.68
C THR A 277 28.70 12.74 -14.46
N VAL A 278 28.60 13.94 -13.90
CA VAL A 278 29.74 14.81 -13.57
C VAL A 278 29.82 14.99 -12.06
N ILE A 279 30.99 14.74 -11.48
CA ILE A 279 31.29 14.93 -10.06
C ILE A 279 32.48 15.88 -9.94
N ASP A 280 32.21 17.03 -9.36
CA ASP A 280 33.15 18.14 -9.28
C ASP A 280 34.15 17.99 -8.11
N ASP A 281 35.03 18.97 -7.94
CA ASP A 281 36.09 18.97 -6.93
C ASP A 281 35.60 18.83 -5.49
N ASP A 282 36.44 18.23 -4.64
CA ASP A 282 36.26 18.21 -3.17
C ASP A 282 34.95 17.55 -2.68
N VAL A 283 34.26 16.80 -3.54
CA VAL A 283 33.04 16.07 -3.18
C VAL A 283 33.39 14.86 -2.30
N GLN A 284 32.58 14.63 -1.27
CA GLN A 284 32.67 13.44 -0.42
C GLN A 284 31.47 12.53 -0.65
N ILE A 285 31.71 11.27 -1.02
CA ILE A 285 30.67 10.27 -1.24
C ILE A 285 30.86 9.12 -0.28
N ILE A 286 29.94 8.99 0.67
CA ILE A 286 29.99 8.05 1.79
C ILE A 286 28.86 7.02 1.64
N GLY A 287 29.25 5.85 1.15
CA GLY A 287 28.37 4.74 0.81
C GLY A 287 27.54 4.21 2.00
N PRO A 288 26.44 3.48 1.72
CA PRO A 288 25.89 3.16 0.40
C PRO A 288 25.31 4.37 -0.34
N VAL A 289 25.82 4.68 -1.54
CA VAL A 289 25.31 5.78 -2.37
C VAL A 289 25.08 5.31 -3.82
N ALA A 290 23.92 5.66 -4.37
CA ALA A 290 23.63 5.47 -5.79
C ALA A 290 23.32 6.81 -6.46
N ILE A 291 24.13 7.17 -7.45
CA ILE A 291 23.96 8.37 -8.28
C ILE A 291 23.57 7.90 -9.68
N GLY A 292 22.41 8.33 -10.17
CA GLY A 292 21.85 7.95 -11.46
C GLY A 292 22.62 8.51 -12.66
N ALA A 293 22.03 8.34 -13.84
CA ALA A 293 22.59 8.85 -15.10
C ALA A 293 22.27 10.35 -15.29
N ASP A 294 23.11 11.04 -16.06
CA ASP A 294 22.96 12.44 -16.44
C ASP A 294 22.86 13.39 -15.22
N CYS A 295 23.56 13.05 -14.14
CA CYS A 295 23.55 13.83 -12.90
C CYS A 295 24.74 14.82 -12.84
N PHE A 296 24.59 15.83 -11.99
CA PHE A 296 25.68 16.75 -11.64
C PHE A 296 25.79 16.86 -10.11
N VAL A 297 27.00 16.69 -9.58
CA VAL A 297 27.31 16.91 -8.16
C VAL A 297 28.38 18.00 -8.07
N GLY A 298 27.99 19.16 -7.56
CA GLY A 298 28.81 20.36 -7.49
C GLY A 298 29.85 20.32 -6.39
N LYS A 299 30.84 21.20 -6.53
CA LYS A 299 32.04 21.27 -5.69
C LYS A 299 31.75 21.26 -4.19
N GLY A 300 32.49 20.45 -3.44
CA GLY A 300 32.42 20.40 -1.97
C GLY A 300 31.13 19.80 -1.41
N ALA A 301 30.27 19.21 -2.23
CA ALA A 301 29.07 18.53 -1.75
C ALA A 301 29.42 17.23 -0.98
N VAL A 302 28.55 16.86 -0.03
CA VAL A 302 28.67 15.64 0.77
C VAL A 302 27.43 14.79 0.57
N LEU A 303 27.60 13.56 0.10
CA LEU A 303 26.54 12.59 -0.12
C LEU A 303 26.79 11.39 0.80
N ARG A 304 25.82 11.07 1.67
CA ARG A 304 25.93 9.96 2.61
C ARG A 304 24.66 9.12 2.66
N GLU A 305 24.79 7.80 2.53
CA GLU A 305 23.67 6.87 2.67
C GLU A 305 22.43 7.31 1.85
N CYS A 306 22.61 7.77 0.61
CA CYS A 306 21.57 8.46 -0.15
C CYS A 306 21.44 7.92 -1.58
N THR A 307 20.32 8.24 -2.23
CA THR A 307 20.13 7.93 -3.65
C THR A 307 19.77 9.20 -4.42
N VAL A 308 20.47 9.45 -5.53
CA VAL A 308 20.23 10.55 -6.46
C VAL A 308 19.80 9.93 -7.78
N TRP A 309 18.56 10.14 -8.21
CA TRP A 309 18.03 9.54 -9.44
C TRP A 309 18.46 10.33 -10.68
N ASN A 310 18.19 9.76 -11.85
CA ASN A 310 18.65 10.31 -13.13
C ASN A 310 18.24 11.78 -13.35
N ARG A 311 19.09 12.51 -14.07
CA ARG A 311 18.90 13.91 -14.48
C ARG A 311 18.74 14.89 -13.31
N SER A 312 19.33 14.57 -12.17
CA SER A 312 19.24 15.39 -10.97
C SER A 312 20.54 16.10 -10.65
N GLN A 313 20.42 17.23 -9.97
CA GLN A 313 21.54 18.13 -9.69
C GLN A 313 21.67 18.38 -8.19
N VAL A 314 22.88 18.25 -7.68
CA VAL A 314 23.26 18.63 -6.32
C VAL A 314 24.23 19.79 -6.44
N ALA A 315 23.83 20.98 -6.01
CA ALA A 315 24.68 22.15 -6.10
C ALA A 315 25.81 22.12 -5.04
N GLU A 316 26.77 23.02 -5.22
CA GLU A 316 27.98 23.15 -4.39
C GLU A 316 27.71 23.21 -2.89
N ALA A 317 28.66 22.68 -2.11
CA ALA A 317 28.71 22.71 -0.65
C ALA A 317 27.43 22.21 0.05
N SER A 318 26.64 21.37 -0.62
CA SER A 318 25.39 20.80 -0.08
C SER A 318 25.65 19.46 0.59
N TRP A 319 24.94 19.18 1.68
CA TRP A 319 25.03 17.94 2.45
C TRP A 319 23.73 17.15 2.33
N ILE A 320 23.81 15.90 1.89
CA ILE A 320 22.67 15.02 1.67
C ILE A 320 22.92 13.72 2.42
N GLU A 321 22.12 13.44 3.44
CA GLU A 321 22.26 12.26 4.29
C GLU A 321 20.95 11.49 4.40
N ARG A 322 20.99 10.16 4.25
CA ARG A 322 19.82 9.28 4.40
C ARG A 322 18.59 9.77 3.63
N SER A 323 18.82 10.28 2.43
CA SER A 323 17.84 11.05 1.65
C SER A 323 17.73 10.51 0.22
N VAL A 324 16.62 10.84 -0.44
CA VAL A 324 16.36 10.47 -1.83
C VAL A 324 16.14 11.72 -2.67
N VAL A 325 17.02 12.00 -3.61
CA VAL A 325 16.82 13.04 -4.63
C VAL A 325 16.20 12.37 -5.84
N THR A 326 14.90 12.60 -6.07
CA THR A 326 14.18 11.94 -7.18
C THR A 326 14.61 12.47 -8.53
N ARG A 327 14.08 11.87 -9.60
CA ARG A 327 14.40 12.18 -11.00
C ARG A 327 14.06 13.65 -11.33
N ASP A 328 14.91 14.28 -12.13
CA ASP A 328 14.74 15.66 -12.59
C ASP A 328 14.69 16.71 -11.45
N SER A 329 15.23 16.39 -10.27
CA SER A 329 15.22 17.25 -9.07
C SER A 329 16.51 18.07 -8.95
N LYS A 330 16.45 19.21 -8.27
CA LYS A 330 17.62 20.06 -7.97
C LYS A 330 17.71 20.36 -6.48
N VAL A 331 18.89 20.17 -5.91
CA VAL A 331 19.25 20.62 -4.55
C VAL A 331 20.04 21.92 -4.71
N GLY A 332 19.59 22.98 -4.03
CA GLY A 332 20.22 24.29 -4.08
C GLY A 332 21.57 24.32 -3.34
N PRO A 333 22.42 25.32 -3.56
CA PRO A 333 23.75 25.37 -2.96
C PRO A 333 23.67 25.49 -1.44
N ARG A 334 24.63 24.91 -0.73
CA ARG A 334 24.77 24.99 0.74
C ARG A 334 23.54 24.49 1.52
N GLN A 335 22.77 23.57 0.95
CA GLN A 335 21.63 22.97 1.64
C GLN A 335 22.08 21.78 2.50
N HIS A 336 21.49 21.64 3.69
CA HIS A 336 21.67 20.47 4.56
C HIS A 336 20.36 19.68 4.60
N LEU A 337 20.38 18.47 4.05
CA LEU A 337 19.24 17.58 3.93
C LEU A 337 19.55 16.28 4.65
N GLN A 338 18.69 15.93 5.61
CA GLN A 338 18.75 14.67 6.33
C GLN A 338 17.37 14.03 6.32
N ASN A 339 17.31 12.72 6.10
CA ASN A 339 16.05 11.95 6.14
C ASN A 339 14.93 12.54 5.27
N THR A 340 15.28 13.04 4.08
CA THR A 340 14.37 13.85 3.23
C THR A 340 14.22 13.23 1.84
N VAL A 341 13.04 13.41 1.22
CA VAL A 341 12.82 13.11 -0.20
C VAL A 341 12.69 14.42 -0.98
N VAL A 342 13.59 14.65 -1.94
CA VAL A 342 13.63 15.86 -2.78
C VAL A 342 12.97 15.58 -4.12
N MET A 343 11.97 16.38 -4.46
CA MET A 343 11.13 16.25 -5.66
C MET A 343 11.33 17.44 -6.60
N LYS A 344 11.11 17.24 -7.90
CA LYS A 344 11.13 18.32 -8.91
C LYS A 344 10.08 19.39 -8.60
N GLU A 345 10.42 20.66 -8.79
CA GLU A 345 9.46 21.77 -8.67
C GLU A 345 8.21 21.53 -9.54
N GLY A 346 7.02 21.62 -8.93
CA GLY A 346 5.73 21.31 -9.56
C GLY A 346 5.15 19.94 -9.18
N LEU A 347 5.97 19.00 -8.71
CA LEU A 347 5.55 17.81 -7.96
C LEU A 347 5.65 18.16 -6.46
N GLN A 348 4.60 17.90 -5.69
CA GLN A 348 4.52 18.31 -4.27
C GLN A 348 5.75 17.82 -3.49
N PRO A 349 6.59 18.72 -2.90
CA PRO A 349 7.63 18.29 -1.99
C PRO A 349 6.95 17.74 -0.74
N ALA A 350 7.18 16.47 -0.40
CA ALA A 350 6.78 15.92 0.88
C ALA A 350 8.03 15.78 1.76
N THR A 351 8.20 16.69 2.71
CA THR A 351 9.10 16.48 3.84
C THR A 351 8.47 15.37 4.69
N ILE A 352 8.91 14.13 4.50
CA ILE A 352 8.55 13.02 5.38
C ILE A 352 9.72 12.87 6.33
N ASN A 353 9.54 13.29 7.59
CA ASN A 353 10.43 12.89 8.67
C ASN A 353 10.47 11.35 8.68
N LEU A 354 11.59 10.75 8.29
CA LEU A 354 11.81 9.32 8.40
C LEU A 354 12.01 8.98 9.88
N LEU A 355 10.87 8.80 10.57
CA LEU A 355 10.67 8.28 11.93
C LEU A 355 11.04 9.20 13.12
N GLU A 356 10.02 9.38 13.99
CA GLU A 356 10.17 9.66 15.42
C GLU A 356 10.90 8.48 16.09
N LYS A 357 12.15 8.67 16.49
CA LYS A 357 12.72 8.00 17.67
C LYS A 357 13.35 9.07 18.54
N ASN A 358 12.91 9.11 19.80
CA ASN A 358 13.23 10.09 20.84
C ASN A 358 14.72 10.50 20.87
N TYR A 359 15.04 11.62 20.23
CA TYR A 359 16.13 12.49 20.64
C TYR A 359 15.62 13.93 20.53
N ASN A 360 15.58 14.62 21.66
CA ASN A 360 15.22 16.04 21.73
C ASN A 360 16.28 16.85 20.97
N ILE A 361 15.96 17.33 19.78
CA ILE A 361 16.66 18.48 19.19
C ILE A 361 15.64 19.43 18.57
N THR A 362 15.62 20.62 19.12
CA THR A 362 14.78 21.77 18.78
C THR A 362 15.10 22.27 17.37
N THR A 363 14.12 22.27 16.46
CA THR A 363 14.23 22.95 15.16
C THR A 363 14.08 24.45 15.37
N ILE A 364 15.15 25.22 15.15
CA ILE A 364 15.11 26.69 15.06
C ILE A 364 15.18 27.07 13.58
N ALA A 365 14.19 27.82 13.14
CA ALA A 365 14.12 28.42 11.82
C ALA A 365 15.15 29.55 11.65
N SER A 366 15.71 29.71 10.44
CA SER A 366 16.08 30.99 9.76
C SER A 366 17.08 30.68 8.64
N SER A 367 17.15 31.37 7.49
CA SER A 367 16.35 32.45 6.90
C SER A 367 16.73 32.60 5.41
N ASN A 368 15.81 33.19 4.65
CA ASN A 368 16.01 33.99 3.43
C ASN A 368 16.45 33.31 2.12
N SER A 369 15.49 32.66 1.47
CA SER A 369 15.24 32.83 0.03
C SER A 369 13.83 32.36 -0.27
N THR A 370 13.01 33.26 -0.82
CA THR A 370 11.59 33.08 -1.14
C THR A 370 11.32 31.78 -1.91
N PRO A 371 10.56 30.82 -1.35
CA PRO A 371 10.16 29.63 -2.07
C PRO A 371 8.79 29.83 -2.73
N VAL A 372 8.66 29.33 -3.96
CA VAL A 372 7.45 29.36 -4.77
C VAL A 372 6.34 28.53 -4.11
N LEU A 373 5.33 29.22 -3.59
CA LEU A 373 4.24 28.73 -2.73
C LEU A 373 3.11 27.97 -3.44
N HIS A 374 3.17 27.64 -4.73
CA HIS A 374 1.92 27.31 -5.46
C HIS A 374 1.35 25.88 -5.22
N GLY A 375 2.16 24.90 -4.80
CA GLY A 375 1.74 23.50 -4.66
C GLY A 375 1.31 23.08 -3.25
N GLN A 376 2.18 23.23 -2.25
CA GLN A 376 1.89 22.88 -0.86
C GLN A 376 0.76 23.73 -0.26
N HIS A 377 0.65 24.97 -0.72
CA HIS A 377 -0.44 25.85 -0.34
C HIS A 377 -1.76 25.29 -0.86
N ARG A 378 -1.85 24.71 -2.06
CA ARG A 378 -3.12 24.11 -2.53
C ARG A 378 -3.62 22.95 -1.67
N ARG A 379 -2.75 22.04 -1.22
CA ARG A 379 -3.19 20.91 -0.35
C ARG A 379 -3.44 21.37 1.08
N ARG A 380 -2.61 22.25 1.65
CA ARG A 380 -2.85 22.84 2.98
C ARG A 380 -4.09 23.75 2.98
N VAL A 381 -4.29 24.55 1.94
CA VAL A 381 -5.50 25.36 1.73
C VAL A 381 -6.69 24.43 1.52
N TYR A 382 -6.58 23.37 0.74
CA TYR A 382 -7.63 22.36 0.63
C TYR A 382 -7.98 21.78 1.99
N ASP A 383 -7.01 21.25 2.75
CA ASP A 383 -7.25 20.63 4.06
C ASP A 383 -7.79 21.64 5.07
N PHE A 384 -7.31 22.89 5.03
CA PHE A 384 -7.76 24.00 5.88
C PHE A 384 -9.18 24.44 5.53
N CYS A 385 -9.48 24.71 4.26
CA CYS A 385 -10.81 25.05 3.77
C CYS A 385 -11.79 23.92 4.03
N LYS A 386 -11.39 22.67 3.74
CA LYS A 386 -12.18 21.48 4.02
C LYS A 386 -12.50 21.37 5.50
N ARG A 387 -11.52 21.60 6.39
CA ARG A 387 -11.76 21.61 7.83
C ARG A 387 -12.69 22.74 8.26
N GLY A 388 -12.55 23.94 7.67
CA GLY A 388 -13.44 25.06 7.91
C GLY A 388 -14.89 24.75 7.51
N ILE A 389 -15.08 24.16 6.33
CA ILE A 389 -16.39 23.70 5.84
C ILE A 389 -16.95 22.62 6.78
N ASP A 390 -16.15 21.61 7.14
CA ASP A 390 -16.55 20.55 8.07
C ASP A 390 -17.05 21.13 9.40
N LEU A 391 -16.34 22.08 9.99
CA LEU A 391 -16.72 22.74 11.25
C LEU A 391 -17.99 23.57 11.12
N ALA A 392 -18.08 24.43 10.10
CA ALA A 392 -19.23 25.29 9.89
C ALA A 392 -20.51 24.48 9.63
N PHE A 393 -20.45 23.52 8.69
CA PHE A 393 -21.60 22.72 8.32
C PHE A 393 -21.99 21.73 9.42
N SER A 394 -21.05 21.08 10.11
CA SER A 394 -21.40 20.16 11.20
C SER A 394 -22.02 20.89 12.38
N SER A 395 -21.53 22.08 12.73
CA SER A 395 -22.12 22.90 13.81
C SER A 395 -23.54 23.35 13.47
N MET A 396 -23.74 23.84 12.24
CA MET A 396 -25.06 24.24 11.74
C MET A 396 -26.05 23.08 11.71
N LEU A 397 -25.65 21.93 11.16
CA LEU A 397 -26.52 20.74 11.07
C LEU A 397 -26.79 20.14 12.45
N LEU A 398 -25.83 20.13 13.38
CA LEU A 398 -26.06 19.69 14.76
C LEU A 398 -27.11 20.57 15.45
N ALA A 399 -27.01 21.89 15.33
CA ALA A 399 -28.00 22.81 15.89
C ALA A 399 -29.41 22.58 15.29
N LEU A 400 -29.47 22.40 13.97
CA LEU A 400 -30.73 22.15 13.25
C LEU A 400 -31.36 20.80 13.62
N PHE A 401 -30.55 19.74 13.72
CA PHE A 401 -31.04 18.39 13.98
C PHE A 401 -31.19 18.07 15.47
N LEU A 402 -30.75 18.92 16.40
CA LEU A 402 -30.86 18.65 17.84
C LEU A 402 -32.29 18.33 18.32
N PRO A 403 -33.34 19.03 17.88
CA PRO A 403 -34.72 18.68 18.23
C PRO A 403 -35.13 17.32 17.66
N VAL A 404 -34.77 17.04 16.40
CA VAL A 404 -35.05 15.78 15.71
C VAL A 404 -34.33 14.61 16.41
N MET A 405 -33.09 14.81 16.81
CA MET A 405 -32.29 13.83 17.55
C MET A 405 -32.92 13.49 18.90
N SER A 406 -33.51 14.47 19.59
CA SER A 406 -34.24 14.26 20.85
C SER A 406 -35.48 13.38 20.65
N VAL A 407 -36.26 13.64 19.58
CA VAL A 407 -37.43 12.81 19.24
C VAL A 407 -37.01 11.38 18.87
N ILE A 408 -35.96 11.23 18.05
CA ILE A 408 -35.41 9.91 17.69
C ILE A 408 -34.93 9.17 18.94
N ALA A 409 -34.27 9.85 19.88
CA ALA A 409 -33.80 9.25 21.13
C ALA A 409 -34.94 8.67 21.96
N CYS A 410 -36.05 9.41 22.10
CA CYS A 410 -37.27 8.94 22.77
C CYS A 410 -37.89 7.75 22.03
N ALA A 411 -38.00 7.81 20.70
CA ALA A 411 -38.55 6.72 19.89
C ALA A 411 -37.73 5.42 20.03
N ILE A 412 -36.39 5.52 20.02
CA ILE A 412 -35.49 4.36 20.21
C ILE A 412 -35.66 3.75 21.60
N LYS A 413 -35.84 4.57 22.64
CA LYS A 413 -36.06 4.11 24.01
C LYS A 413 -37.43 3.46 24.21
N ALA A 414 -38.46 3.93 23.50
CA ALA A 414 -39.79 3.32 23.51
C ALA A 414 -39.85 2.00 22.72
N ASP A 415 -39.02 1.85 21.67
CA ASP A 415 -39.06 0.68 20.77
C ASP A 415 -38.32 -0.55 21.33
N SER A 416 -37.23 -0.38 22.07
CA SER A 416 -36.44 -1.51 22.62
C SER A 416 -35.55 -1.14 23.82
N PRO A 417 -35.22 -2.08 24.73
CA PRO A 417 -34.31 -1.84 25.85
C PRO A 417 -32.86 -1.58 25.39
N GLY A 418 -32.09 -0.79 26.14
CA GLY A 418 -30.65 -0.49 25.92
C GLY A 418 -30.34 0.99 25.58
N PRO A 419 -29.12 1.31 25.08
CA PRO A 419 -28.68 2.70 24.84
C PRO A 419 -29.23 3.31 23.54
N VAL A 420 -29.42 4.63 23.53
CA VAL A 420 -29.84 5.40 22.34
C VAL A 420 -28.76 5.40 21.26
N PHE A 421 -27.52 5.66 21.67
CA PHE A 421 -26.38 5.70 20.76
C PHE A 421 -25.71 4.33 20.69
N PHE A 422 -25.45 3.90 19.46
CA PHE A 422 -24.55 2.81 19.15
C PHE A 422 -23.15 3.37 18.86
N ARG A 423 -22.12 2.76 19.43
CA ARG A 423 -20.72 3.15 19.25
C ARG A 423 -19.94 2.00 18.66
N GLN A 424 -19.18 2.26 17.61
CA GLN A 424 -18.34 1.25 16.98
C GLN A 424 -16.95 1.78 16.71
N ARG A 425 -15.92 0.98 17.05
CA ARG A 425 -14.53 1.31 16.70
C ARG A 425 -14.34 1.23 15.19
N ARG A 426 -13.89 2.32 14.60
CA ARG A 426 -13.57 2.45 13.17
C ARG A 426 -12.19 3.08 13.00
N CYS A 427 -11.55 2.83 11.86
CA CYS A 427 -10.25 3.40 11.53
C CYS A 427 -10.42 4.72 10.77
N GLY A 428 -9.76 5.77 11.27
CA GLY A 428 -9.65 7.08 10.65
C GLY A 428 -8.29 7.31 10.00
N LEU A 429 -7.93 8.59 9.82
CA LEU A 429 -6.69 9.02 9.19
C LEU A 429 -5.47 8.32 9.81
N ARG A 430 -4.58 7.79 8.97
CA ARG A 430 -3.38 7.01 9.35
C ARG A 430 -3.68 5.75 10.17
N GLY A 431 -4.94 5.28 10.14
CA GLY A 431 -5.39 4.11 10.89
C GLY A 431 -5.52 4.34 12.39
N ARG A 432 -5.64 5.59 12.84
CA ARG A 432 -6.03 5.90 14.23
C ARG A 432 -7.47 5.47 14.46
N GLU A 433 -7.73 4.73 15.52
CA GLU A 433 -9.09 4.27 15.83
C GLU A 433 -9.88 5.36 16.54
N PHE A 434 -11.18 5.44 16.24
CA PHE A 434 -12.12 6.32 16.91
C PHE A 434 -13.48 5.63 17.08
N PHE A 435 -14.33 6.18 17.95
CA PHE A 435 -15.69 5.69 18.14
C PHE A 435 -16.64 6.41 17.19
N MET A 436 -17.08 5.72 16.14
CA MET A 436 -18.12 6.23 15.25
C MET A 436 -19.48 6.16 15.96
N PHE A 437 -20.18 7.29 16.04
CA PHE A 437 -21.48 7.40 16.69
C PHE A 437 -22.62 7.18 15.70
N LYS A 438 -23.60 6.38 16.09
CA LYS A 438 -24.85 6.19 15.36
C LYS A 438 -26.03 6.14 16.32
N PHE A 439 -27.23 6.35 15.83
CA PHE A 439 -28.41 5.90 16.55
C PHE A 439 -28.52 4.38 16.47
N ARG A 440 -28.98 3.78 17.55
CA ARG A 440 -29.25 2.34 17.57
C ARG A 440 -30.43 2.03 16.66
N SER A 441 -30.18 1.19 15.66
CA SER A 441 -31.18 0.70 14.70
C SER A 441 -31.35 -0.83 14.72
N MET A 442 -30.58 -1.53 15.56
CA MET A 442 -30.60 -2.98 15.68
C MET A 442 -30.85 -3.42 17.13
N ALA A 443 -31.36 -4.64 17.31
CA ALA A 443 -31.49 -5.29 18.60
C ALA A 443 -30.12 -5.47 19.28
N GLN A 444 -30.10 -5.56 20.61
CA GLN A 444 -28.86 -5.59 21.39
C GLN A 444 -27.98 -6.81 21.10
N ASP A 445 -28.59 -7.94 20.75
CA ASP A 445 -28.01 -9.23 20.41
C ASP A 445 -27.72 -9.40 18.90
N ALA A 446 -27.87 -8.33 18.09
CA ALA A 446 -27.67 -8.38 16.64
C ALA A 446 -26.26 -8.82 16.21
N ALA A 447 -25.25 -8.59 17.05
CA ALA A 447 -23.88 -9.03 16.78
C ALA A 447 -23.73 -10.55 16.89
N GLU A 448 -24.41 -11.18 17.86
CA GLU A 448 -24.40 -12.63 18.09
C GLU A 448 -25.14 -13.35 16.95
N ARG A 449 -26.33 -12.85 16.59
CA ARG A 449 -27.13 -13.36 15.47
C ARG A 449 -26.49 -13.14 14.08
N GLN A 450 -25.44 -12.32 13.96
CA GLN A 450 -24.80 -12.09 12.67
C GLN A 450 -24.16 -13.36 12.08
N HIS A 451 -23.62 -14.24 12.94
CA HIS A 451 -22.92 -15.43 12.48
C HIS A 451 -23.87 -16.41 11.80
N GLU A 452 -25.05 -16.59 12.38
CA GLU A 452 -26.12 -17.47 11.87
C GLU A 452 -26.65 -16.99 10.51
N LEU A 453 -26.69 -15.67 10.30
CA LEU A 453 -27.19 -15.05 9.07
C LEU A 453 -26.10 -14.88 7.99
N LYS A 454 -24.85 -15.32 8.22
CA LYS A 454 -23.74 -15.10 7.29
C LYS A 454 -24.02 -15.65 5.87
N HIS A 455 -24.80 -16.72 5.78
CA HIS A 455 -25.19 -17.37 4.53
C HIS A 455 -26.16 -16.55 3.68
N LEU A 456 -26.86 -15.56 4.27
CA LEU A 456 -27.79 -14.67 3.58
C LEU A 456 -27.12 -13.38 3.08
N ASN A 457 -25.80 -13.23 3.22
CA ASN A 457 -25.08 -12.03 2.79
C ASN A 457 -25.24 -11.82 1.28
N GLN A 458 -25.73 -10.65 0.88
CA GLN A 458 -26.05 -10.33 -0.52
C GLN A 458 -24.95 -9.53 -1.22
N VAL A 459 -23.91 -9.11 -0.50
CA VAL A 459 -22.81 -8.30 -1.05
C VAL A 459 -21.47 -9.02 -0.94
N ASP A 460 -20.58 -8.76 -1.90
CA ASP A 460 -19.19 -9.18 -1.86
C ASP A 460 -18.34 -8.23 -0.99
N GLY A 461 -17.09 -8.62 -0.72
CA GLY A 461 -16.16 -7.82 0.07
C GLY A 461 -16.31 -7.96 1.60
N PRO A 462 -15.77 -6.99 2.37
CA PRO A 462 -15.65 -7.10 3.83
C PRO A 462 -16.92 -6.70 4.60
N ILE A 463 -17.95 -6.20 3.93
CA ILE A 463 -19.17 -5.71 4.57
C ILE A 463 -20.24 -6.79 4.53
N PHE A 464 -21.01 -6.90 5.60
CA PHE A 464 -22.18 -7.77 5.68
C PHE A 464 -23.46 -6.96 5.45
N LYS A 465 -24.27 -7.34 4.46
CA LYS A 465 -25.57 -6.73 4.17
C LYS A 465 -26.59 -7.80 3.77
N ILE A 466 -27.81 -7.65 4.28
CA ILE A 466 -28.98 -8.46 3.95
C ILE A 466 -30.15 -7.51 3.82
N GLU A 467 -30.92 -7.63 2.74
CA GLU A 467 -32.20 -6.98 2.58
C GLU A 467 -33.22 -7.45 3.62
N ASN A 468 -33.94 -6.50 4.23
CA ASN A 468 -34.89 -6.78 5.31
C ASN A 468 -34.26 -7.50 6.51
N ASP A 469 -33.07 -7.04 6.93
CA ASP A 469 -32.32 -7.62 8.05
C ASP A 469 -33.22 -7.82 9.31
N PRO A 470 -33.43 -9.08 9.75
CA PRO A 470 -34.34 -9.40 10.85
C PRO A 470 -33.83 -8.89 12.22
N ARG A 471 -32.58 -8.41 12.27
CA ARG A 471 -31.96 -7.84 13.48
C ARG A 471 -32.34 -6.37 13.70
N MET A 472 -32.98 -5.72 12.73
CA MET A 472 -33.42 -4.33 12.85
C MET A 472 -34.66 -4.17 13.74
N THR A 473 -34.69 -3.12 14.56
CA THR A 473 -35.90 -2.76 15.33
C THR A 473 -36.92 -2.03 14.45
N ARG A 474 -38.17 -1.82 14.93
CA ARG A 474 -39.21 -1.16 14.12
C ARG A 474 -38.83 0.28 13.78
N VAL A 475 -38.37 1.03 14.78
CA VAL A 475 -37.82 2.39 14.57
C VAL A 475 -36.53 2.32 13.75
N GLY A 476 -35.68 1.32 14.01
CA GLY A 476 -34.43 1.09 13.30
C GLY A 476 -34.57 0.96 11.79
N LYS A 477 -35.64 0.29 11.31
CA LYS A 477 -35.96 0.19 9.88
C LYS A 477 -36.18 1.57 9.24
N ILE A 478 -36.92 2.45 9.91
CA ILE A 478 -37.17 3.82 9.43
C ILE A 478 -35.87 4.64 9.45
N LEU A 479 -35.10 4.54 10.54
CA LEU A 479 -33.85 5.28 10.68
C LEU A 479 -32.86 4.93 9.57
N ARG A 480 -32.71 3.65 9.24
CA ARG A 480 -31.81 3.21 8.17
C ARG A 480 -32.32 3.54 6.78
N LYS A 481 -33.64 3.44 6.54
CA LYS A 481 -34.25 3.80 5.25
C LYS A 481 -33.90 5.22 4.83
N TYR A 482 -33.92 6.15 5.78
CA TYR A 482 -33.63 7.57 5.52
C TYR A 482 -32.23 8.00 6.00
N SER A 483 -31.36 7.04 6.35
CA SER A 483 -30.01 7.29 6.90
C SER A 483 -29.97 8.22 8.12
N LEU A 484 -31.08 8.34 8.85
CA LEU A 484 -31.19 9.15 10.08
C LEU A 484 -30.32 8.55 11.19
N ASP A 485 -29.99 7.25 11.12
CA ASP A 485 -29.10 6.61 12.09
C ASP A 485 -27.66 7.17 12.05
N GLU A 486 -27.28 7.84 10.97
CA GLU A 486 -25.94 8.39 10.76
C GLU A 486 -25.79 9.85 11.24
N ILE A 487 -26.87 10.54 11.61
CA ILE A 487 -26.83 11.93 12.13
C ILE A 487 -25.84 12.12 13.29
N PRO A 488 -25.71 11.21 14.28
CA PRO A 488 -24.74 11.36 15.37
C PRO A 488 -23.27 11.43 14.90
N GLN A 489 -22.96 10.99 13.67
CA GLN A 489 -21.61 11.12 13.11
C GLN A 489 -21.20 12.58 12.88
N LEU A 490 -22.14 13.53 12.89
CA LEU A 490 -21.82 14.97 12.88
C LEU A 490 -20.92 15.37 14.07
N PHE A 491 -21.06 14.69 15.23
CA PHE A 491 -20.13 14.87 16.34
C PHE A 491 -18.71 14.41 15.99
N ASN A 492 -18.55 13.30 15.26
CA ASN A 492 -17.23 12.83 14.81
C ASN A 492 -16.58 13.81 13.81
N ILE A 493 -17.38 14.45 12.95
CA ILE A 493 -16.91 15.51 12.05
C ILE A 493 -16.46 16.73 12.87
N LEU A 494 -17.24 17.15 13.85
CA LEU A 494 -16.90 18.28 14.73
C LEU A 494 -15.60 18.00 15.50
N LEU A 495 -15.42 16.79 16.05
CA LEU A 495 -14.20 16.34 16.73
C LEU A 495 -12.99 16.17 15.78
N GLY A 496 -13.22 16.21 14.47
CA GLY A 496 -12.17 16.11 13.45
C GLY A 496 -11.69 14.69 13.16
N GLU A 497 -12.39 13.68 13.69
CA GLU A 497 -12.15 12.25 13.45
C GLU A 497 -12.64 11.83 12.05
N MET A 498 -13.71 12.47 11.57
CA MET A 498 -14.31 12.30 10.25
C MET A 498 -14.35 13.64 9.49
N SER A 499 -14.72 13.56 8.22
CA SER A 499 -15.11 14.69 7.36
C SER A 499 -16.48 14.43 6.75
N PHE A 500 -17.13 15.43 6.15
CA PHE A 500 -18.35 15.14 5.37
C PHE A 500 -18.04 14.24 4.18
N VAL A 501 -16.94 14.47 3.48
CA VAL A 501 -16.54 13.71 2.28
C VAL A 501 -15.25 12.94 2.51
N GLY A 502 -15.31 11.64 2.23
CA GLY A 502 -14.18 10.73 2.34
C GLY A 502 -14.61 9.26 2.20
N PRO A 503 -13.67 8.31 2.17
CA PRO A 503 -14.00 6.88 2.21
C PRO A 503 -14.82 6.54 3.46
N ARG A 504 -15.82 5.67 3.33
CA ARG A 504 -16.63 5.24 4.49
C ARG A 504 -15.73 4.65 5.60
N PRO A 505 -15.93 5.02 6.89
CA PRO A 505 -15.17 4.44 7.99
C PRO A 505 -15.36 2.92 8.05
N LEU A 506 -14.25 2.17 8.04
CA LEU A 506 -14.27 0.71 8.16
C LEU A 506 -13.67 0.26 9.49
N ALA A 507 -14.10 -0.90 9.94
CA ALA A 507 -13.54 -1.53 11.14
C ALA A 507 -12.18 -2.12 10.77
N ARG A 508 -11.29 -2.25 11.76
CA ARG A 508 -9.95 -2.79 11.53
C ARG A 508 -9.96 -4.17 10.86
N LYS A 509 -10.93 -5.03 11.22
CA LYS A 509 -11.12 -6.35 10.61
C LYS A 509 -11.46 -6.28 9.11
N GLU A 510 -12.22 -5.26 8.69
CA GLU A 510 -12.68 -5.10 7.30
C GLU A 510 -11.54 -4.58 6.40
N LEU A 511 -10.60 -3.81 6.96
CA LEU A 511 -9.40 -3.34 6.26
C LEU A 511 -8.39 -4.47 5.97
N LYS A 512 -8.53 -5.63 6.60
CA LYS A 512 -7.65 -6.77 6.30
C LYS A 512 -7.88 -7.28 4.88
N PHE A 513 -9.10 -7.14 4.36
CA PHE A 513 -9.57 -7.72 3.10
C PHE A 513 -8.79 -7.32 1.83
N GLU A 514 -8.32 -6.06 1.74
CA GLU A 514 -7.39 -5.66 0.67
C GLU A 514 -6.34 -4.68 1.22
N PRO A 515 -5.08 -5.11 1.40
CA PRO A 515 -4.03 -4.30 2.00
C PRO A 515 -3.68 -3.04 1.20
N SER A 516 -3.55 -3.15 -0.13
CA SER A 516 -3.15 -2.02 -0.98
C SER A 516 -4.18 -0.89 -0.96
N TRP A 517 -5.45 -1.26 -0.95
CA TRP A 517 -6.59 -0.36 -0.78
C TRP A 517 -6.59 0.28 0.61
N SER A 518 -6.42 -0.52 1.66
CA SER A 518 -6.37 -0.03 3.04
C SER A 518 -5.24 0.97 3.27
N GLU A 519 -4.07 0.75 2.69
CA GLU A 519 -2.95 1.69 2.75
C GLU A 519 -3.27 3.02 2.10
N THR A 520 -3.95 2.98 0.94
CA THR A 520 -4.29 4.17 0.15
C THR A 520 -5.41 4.96 0.82
N ARG A 521 -6.50 4.30 1.21
CA ARG A 521 -7.68 4.95 1.80
C ARG A 521 -7.41 5.56 3.19
N LEU A 522 -6.49 4.97 3.97
CA LEU A 522 -6.10 5.50 5.28
C LEU A 522 -5.21 6.74 5.20
N GLN A 523 -4.80 7.18 3.99
CA GLN A 523 -4.10 8.46 3.81
C GLN A 523 -5.03 9.68 3.89
N VAL A 524 -6.34 9.46 3.90
CA VAL A 524 -7.35 10.53 3.94
C VAL A 524 -8.30 10.31 5.13
N LYS A 525 -8.95 11.39 5.58
CA LYS A 525 -9.99 11.27 6.61
C LYS A 525 -11.18 10.50 6.06
N PRO A 526 -11.80 9.60 6.85
CA PRO A 526 -13.02 8.94 6.43
C PRO A 526 -14.19 9.93 6.39
N GLY A 527 -15.16 9.65 5.53
CA GLY A 527 -16.30 10.51 5.24
C GLY A 527 -17.62 10.00 5.77
N LEU A 528 -18.57 10.90 6.03
CA LEU A 528 -19.99 10.55 6.15
C LEU A 528 -20.53 10.03 4.81
N THR A 529 -20.14 10.68 3.72
CA THR A 529 -20.41 10.26 2.34
C THR A 529 -19.09 10.11 1.58
N GLY A 530 -19.09 9.27 0.55
CA GLY A 530 -17.90 8.91 -0.22
C GLY A 530 -18.22 8.74 -1.70
N LEU A 531 -17.17 8.82 -2.53
CA LEU A 531 -17.34 8.80 -3.99
C LEU A 531 -18.07 7.54 -4.47
N TRP A 532 -17.77 6.38 -3.90
CA TRP A 532 -18.46 5.14 -4.26
C TRP A 532 -19.91 5.10 -3.78
N GLN A 533 -20.23 5.70 -2.61
CA GLN A 533 -21.61 5.77 -2.10
C GLN A 533 -22.51 6.62 -3.02
N VAL A 534 -21.94 7.60 -3.72
CA VAL A 534 -22.68 8.46 -4.65
C VAL A 534 -22.59 8.04 -6.12
N SER A 535 -21.59 7.22 -6.47
CA SER A 535 -21.35 6.75 -7.84
C SER A 535 -21.86 5.33 -8.07
N GLY A 536 -22.04 4.56 -6.99
CA GLY A 536 -22.54 3.19 -7.05
C GLY A 536 -24.01 3.16 -7.48
N ARG A 537 -24.29 2.39 -8.53
CA ARG A 537 -25.62 1.79 -8.69
C ARG A 537 -25.81 0.78 -7.55
N SER A 538 -27.04 0.43 -7.19
CA SER A 538 -27.40 -0.46 -6.07
C SER A 538 -26.54 -1.74 -5.98
N ASP A 539 -25.99 -2.19 -7.12
CA ASP A 539 -25.21 -3.43 -7.28
C ASP A 539 -23.69 -3.21 -7.48
N SER A 540 -23.12 -2.08 -7.03
CA SER A 540 -21.67 -1.85 -7.17
C SER A 540 -20.84 -2.91 -6.43
N SER A 541 -19.95 -3.58 -7.17
CA SER A 541 -19.08 -4.65 -6.65
C SER A 541 -17.99 -4.11 -5.71
N PHE A 542 -17.45 -4.93 -4.82
CA PHE A 542 -16.34 -4.53 -3.94
C PHE A 542 -15.11 -4.02 -4.71
N ARG A 543 -14.82 -4.59 -5.88
CA ARG A 543 -13.78 -4.10 -6.82
C ARG A 543 -13.98 -2.63 -7.21
N ASP A 544 -15.23 -2.21 -7.41
CA ASP A 544 -15.57 -0.82 -7.72
C ASP A 544 -15.37 0.10 -6.52
N TRP A 545 -15.68 -0.38 -5.32
CA TRP A 545 -15.43 0.39 -4.09
C TRP A 545 -13.94 0.65 -3.90
N VAL A 546 -13.11 -0.37 -4.12
CA VAL A 546 -11.64 -0.25 -4.03
C VAL A 546 -11.12 0.79 -5.03
N ALA A 547 -11.55 0.70 -6.29
CA ALA A 547 -11.13 1.64 -7.33
C ALA A 547 -11.56 3.08 -7.02
N LEU A 548 -12.81 3.30 -6.62
CA LEU A 548 -13.34 4.63 -6.32
C LEU A 548 -12.76 5.24 -5.04
N ASP A 549 -12.50 4.43 -4.00
CA ASP A 549 -11.79 4.88 -2.79
C ASP A 549 -10.34 5.29 -3.13
N LYS A 550 -9.62 4.49 -3.94
CA LYS A 550 -8.26 4.83 -4.40
C LYS A 550 -8.27 6.11 -5.23
N TYR A 551 -9.18 6.22 -6.20
CA TYR A 551 -9.34 7.41 -7.03
C TYR A 551 -9.59 8.66 -6.19
N TYR A 552 -10.54 8.60 -5.24
CA TYR A 552 -10.83 9.72 -4.35
C TYR A 552 -9.62 10.13 -3.51
N ALA A 553 -8.90 9.16 -2.93
CA ALA A 553 -7.72 9.42 -2.12
C ALA A 553 -6.58 10.09 -2.92
N MET A 554 -6.49 9.82 -4.21
CA MET A 554 -5.48 10.42 -5.11
C MET A 554 -5.89 11.79 -5.66
N HIS A 555 -7.18 12.06 -5.84
CA HIS A 555 -7.71 13.23 -6.55
C HIS A 555 -8.50 14.21 -5.67
N GLN A 556 -8.18 14.28 -4.37
CA GLN A 556 -8.87 15.16 -3.42
C GLN A 556 -8.89 16.62 -3.88
N SER A 557 -10.09 17.20 -3.98
CA SER A 557 -10.29 18.62 -4.31
C SER A 557 -11.63 19.11 -3.80
N LEU A 558 -11.76 20.42 -3.52
CA LEU A 558 -13.03 21.01 -3.07
C LEU A 558 -14.15 20.79 -4.11
N MET A 559 -13.83 20.86 -5.40
CA MET A 559 -14.80 20.63 -6.47
C MET A 559 -15.30 19.18 -6.48
N LEU A 560 -14.41 18.20 -6.29
CA LEU A 560 -14.82 16.80 -6.15
C LEU A 560 -15.68 16.58 -4.91
N ASP A 561 -15.30 17.19 -3.77
CA ASP A 561 -16.07 17.10 -2.53
C ASP A 561 -17.48 17.71 -2.69
N LEU A 562 -17.60 18.88 -3.31
CA LEU A 562 -18.89 19.52 -3.60
C LEU A 562 -19.77 18.66 -4.52
N LYS A 563 -19.18 18.04 -5.56
CA LYS A 563 -19.91 17.10 -6.44
C LYS A 563 -20.45 15.91 -5.65
N ILE A 564 -19.68 15.37 -4.72
CA ILE A 564 -20.11 14.24 -3.88
C ILE A 564 -21.22 14.69 -2.92
N LEU A 565 -21.07 15.84 -2.26
CA LEU A 565 -22.08 16.38 -1.36
C LEU A 565 -23.41 16.65 -2.07
N PHE A 566 -23.36 17.25 -3.26
CA PHE A 566 -24.57 17.53 -4.03
C PHE A 566 -25.34 16.27 -4.43
N LYS A 567 -24.64 15.17 -4.73
CA LYS A 567 -25.27 13.88 -5.06
C LYS A 567 -25.83 13.14 -3.85
N THR A 568 -25.38 13.46 -2.64
CA THR A 568 -25.70 12.68 -1.43
C THR A 568 -27.19 12.74 -1.06
N PRO A 569 -27.87 13.91 -1.00
CA PRO A 569 -29.30 13.98 -0.67
C PRO A 569 -30.19 13.18 -1.61
N PHE A 570 -29.89 13.18 -2.92
CA PHE A 570 -30.67 12.43 -3.91
C PHE A 570 -30.61 10.93 -3.64
N ASN A 571 -29.42 10.39 -3.32
CA ASN A 571 -29.28 8.97 -3.01
C ASN A 571 -29.95 8.58 -1.68
N VAL A 572 -29.90 9.45 -0.67
CA VAL A 572 -30.57 9.22 0.62
C VAL A 572 -32.10 9.26 0.47
N LEU A 573 -32.64 10.21 -0.30
CA LEU A 573 -34.09 10.35 -0.51
C LEU A 573 -34.68 9.23 -1.38
N LEU A 574 -33.90 8.73 -2.35
CA LEU A 574 -34.30 7.60 -3.20
C LEU A 574 -34.16 6.24 -2.49
N GLY A 575 -33.65 6.20 -1.25
CA GLY A 575 -33.34 4.95 -0.54
C GLY A 575 -32.26 4.10 -1.23
N ALA A 576 -31.50 4.68 -2.16
CA ALA A 576 -30.48 3.98 -2.93
C ALA A 576 -29.34 3.58 -1.99
N GLY A 577 -29.32 2.30 -1.60
CA GLY A 577 -28.36 1.73 -0.64
C GLY A 577 -28.93 1.46 0.76
N ALA A 578 -30.22 1.72 1.00
CA ALA A 578 -30.92 1.32 2.21
C ALA A 578 -31.65 -0.02 1.98
N TYR A 579 -31.14 -1.09 2.57
CA TYR A 579 -31.72 -2.43 2.59
C TYR A 579 -31.73 -2.98 4.02
#